data_AF-A0A0F9KJ53-F1
#
_entry.id   AF-A0A0F9KJ53-F1
#
_cell.length_a   1.000
_cell.length_b   1.000
_cell.length_c   1.000
_cell.angle_alpha   90.00
_cell.angle_beta   90.00
_cell.angle_gamma   90.00
#
_symmetry.space_group_name_H-M   'P 1'
#
loop_
_entity.id
_entity.type
_entity.pdbx_description
1 polymer ?
#
loop_
_entity_poly.entity_id
_entity_poly.type
_entity_poly.pdbx_seq_one_letter_code
_entity_poly.pdbx_strand_id
1 'polypeptide(L)'
;MVEKLWLTRPEALTLIGRSAEYFRNNIQAALPPGHIRRAGGRGNPWQFYGPAVVKVLLVLNSTPSTEADPLLSGSDSPALERFRLARAEREELELAVRREHLIDVDEFLAWWDAEVAIPIRKGLEKLQKKHGSKAVDLVSAAVRQSEAVVSRRFHGK
;
A
#
# COMPACT_ATOMS: atom_id res chain seq x y z
N MET A 1 34.29 3.68 8.81
CA MET A 1 33.95 2.35 9.37
C MET A 1 32.44 2.26 9.43
N VAL A 2 31.81 1.36 8.68
CA VAL A 2 30.36 1.12 8.82
C VAL A 2 30.19 0.14 9.97
N GLU A 3 29.54 0.57 11.05
CA GLU A 3 29.20 -0.33 12.16
C GLU A 3 28.35 -1.48 11.62
N LYS A 4 28.75 -2.71 11.93
CA LYS A 4 27.99 -3.90 11.54
C LYS A 4 26.71 -3.92 12.37
N LEU A 5 25.56 -3.73 11.73
CA LEU A 5 24.25 -3.81 12.38
C LEU A 5 23.92 -5.27 12.73
N TRP A 6 23.83 -5.56 14.03
CA TRP A 6 23.44 -6.86 14.55
C TRP A 6 22.07 -6.74 15.22
N LEU A 7 21.16 -7.61 14.84
CA LEU A 7 19.79 -7.64 15.30
C LEU A 7 19.58 -8.82 16.25
N THR A 8 18.86 -8.59 17.33
CA THR A 8 18.26 -9.66 18.14
C THR A 8 17.15 -10.35 17.35
N ARG A 9 16.73 -11.55 17.79
CA ARG A 9 15.61 -12.27 17.15
C ARG A 9 14.32 -11.43 17.09
N PRO A 10 13.87 -10.74 18.17
CA PRO A 10 12.68 -9.89 18.09
C PRO A 10 12.82 -8.76 17.07
N GLU A 11 13.96 -8.08 17.03
CA GLU A 11 14.22 -7.00 16.07
C GLU A 11 14.21 -7.51 14.63
N ALA A 12 14.80 -8.68 14.39
CA ALA A 12 14.77 -9.32 13.08
C ALA A 12 13.34 -9.69 12.66
N LEU A 13 12.49 -10.17 13.59
CA LEU A 13 11.09 -10.48 13.32
C LEU A 13 10.27 -9.22 12.99
N THR A 14 10.46 -8.15 13.75
CA THR A 14 9.84 -6.85 13.47
C THR A 14 10.27 -6.32 12.11
N LEU A 15 11.56 -6.45 11.76
CA LEU A 15 12.09 -5.99 10.48
C LEU A 15 11.47 -6.73 9.28
N ILE A 16 11.28 -8.05 9.39
CA ILE A 16 10.73 -8.83 8.28
C ILE A 16 9.20 -8.87 8.25
N GLY A 17 8.52 -8.52 9.35
CA GLY A 17 7.06 -8.56 9.45
C GLY A 17 6.45 -9.96 9.33
N ARG A 18 7.16 -11.01 9.79
CA ARG A 18 6.74 -12.43 9.67
C ARG A 18 6.82 -13.16 11.02
N SER A 19 6.22 -14.35 11.07
CA SER A 19 6.18 -15.17 12.28
C SER A 19 7.56 -15.70 12.71
N ALA A 20 7.69 -16.02 13.99
CA ALA A 20 8.90 -16.59 14.57
C ALA A 20 9.30 -17.94 13.97
N GLU A 21 8.31 -18.68 13.47
CA GLU A 21 8.46 -19.96 12.77
C GLU A 21 8.97 -19.74 11.35
N TYR A 22 8.37 -18.80 10.61
CA TYR A 22 8.83 -18.44 9.26
C TYR A 22 10.31 -18.00 9.28
N PHE A 23 10.68 -17.16 10.24
CA PHE A 23 12.07 -16.73 10.41
C PHE A 23 13.01 -17.92 10.65
N ARG A 24 12.63 -18.88 11.50
CA ARG A 24 13.49 -20.03 11.80
C ARG A 24 13.69 -20.91 10.58
N ASN A 25 12.59 -21.23 9.90
CA ASN A 25 12.58 -22.24 8.83
C ASN A 25 13.19 -21.70 7.53
N ASN A 26 13.04 -20.41 7.26
CA ASN A 26 13.43 -19.83 5.96
C ASN A 26 14.61 -18.87 6.07
N ILE A 27 14.61 -18.00 7.07
CA ILE A 27 15.63 -16.94 7.18
C ILE A 27 16.88 -17.47 7.91
N GLN A 28 16.70 -17.97 9.13
CA GLN A 28 17.80 -18.45 9.97
C GLN A 28 18.52 -19.65 9.35
N ALA A 29 17.79 -20.56 8.72
CA ALA A 29 18.36 -21.73 8.04
C ALA A 29 19.24 -21.34 6.83
N ALA A 30 18.92 -20.23 6.15
CA ALA A 30 19.63 -19.77 4.96
C ALA A 30 20.76 -18.76 5.27
N LEU A 31 20.94 -18.34 6.52
CA LEU A 31 22.00 -17.42 6.91
C LEU A 31 23.37 -18.14 6.99
N PRO A 32 24.44 -17.57 6.40
CA PRO A 32 25.77 -18.15 6.53
C PRO A 32 26.26 -18.15 7.99
N PRO A 33 27.11 -19.11 8.41
CA PRO A 33 27.57 -19.23 9.79
C PRO A 33 28.21 -17.96 10.39
N GLY A 34 28.88 -17.13 9.57
CA GLY A 34 29.47 -15.86 10.01
C GLY A 34 28.47 -14.71 10.25
N HIS A 35 27.20 -14.92 9.95
CA HIS A 35 26.12 -13.94 10.10
C HIS A 35 25.18 -14.24 11.28
N ILE A 36 25.53 -15.26 12.06
CA ILE A 36 24.83 -15.64 13.29
C ILE A 36 25.89 -15.65 14.40
N ARG A 37 25.64 -14.96 15.51
CA ARG A 37 26.53 -14.99 16.67
C ARG A 37 25.76 -15.08 17.96
N ARG A 38 26.42 -15.56 19.02
CA ARG A 38 25.87 -15.52 20.36
C ARG A 38 26.22 -14.21 21.06
N ALA A 39 25.22 -13.49 21.57
CA ALA A 39 25.39 -12.41 22.53
C ALA A 39 25.23 -13.03 23.92
N GLY A 40 26.30 -13.05 24.72
CA GLY A 40 26.37 -13.76 26.00
C GLY A 40 25.55 -13.17 27.15
N GLY A 41 24.30 -12.76 26.92
CA GLY A 41 23.39 -12.21 27.93
C GLY A 41 22.30 -13.20 28.39
N ARG A 42 21.69 -12.95 29.56
CA ARG A 42 20.48 -13.67 30.02
C ARG A 42 19.28 -13.23 29.16
N GLY A 43 18.93 -14.03 28.16
CA GLY A 43 17.86 -13.75 27.20
C GLY A 43 18.12 -14.45 25.87
N ASN A 44 17.34 -14.11 24.84
CA ASN A 44 17.46 -14.65 23.48
C ASN A 44 18.92 -14.52 22.98
N PRO A 45 19.71 -15.60 22.97
CA PRO A 45 21.17 -15.46 22.97
C PRO A 45 21.73 -15.23 21.56
N TRP A 46 20.89 -15.20 20.53
CA TRP A 46 21.30 -15.16 19.14
C TRP A 46 21.10 -13.77 18.54
N GLN A 47 22.17 -13.27 17.92
CA GLN A 47 22.17 -12.08 17.09
C GLN A 47 22.43 -12.44 15.64
N PHE A 48 21.79 -11.71 14.74
CA PHE A 48 21.78 -11.93 13.30
C PHE A 48 22.29 -10.67 12.60
N TYR A 49 23.11 -10.83 11.57
CA TYR A 49 23.58 -9.69 10.80
C TYR A 49 22.44 -9.13 9.93
N GLY A 50 22.02 -7.89 10.23
CA GLY A 50 20.83 -7.28 9.62
C GLY A 50 20.84 -7.28 8.09
N PRO A 51 21.92 -6.84 7.43
CA PRO A 51 21.99 -6.87 5.97
C PRO A 51 21.86 -8.27 5.36
N ALA A 52 22.35 -9.32 6.03
CA ALA A 52 22.18 -10.69 5.55
C ALA A 52 20.73 -11.18 5.72
N VAL A 53 20.06 -10.81 6.81
CA VAL A 53 18.62 -11.11 7.02
C VAL A 53 17.77 -10.51 5.89
N VAL A 54 18.00 -9.23 5.56
CA VAL A 54 17.28 -8.55 4.47
C VAL A 54 17.60 -9.19 3.13
N LYS A 55 18.87 -9.52 2.85
CA LYS A 55 19.27 -10.16 1.60
C LYS A 55 18.57 -11.51 1.39
N VAL A 56 18.49 -12.35 2.43
CA VAL A 56 17.78 -13.64 2.36
C VAL A 56 16.29 -13.42 2.14
N LEU A 57 15.66 -12.47 2.85
CA LEU A 57 14.25 -12.14 2.65
C LEU A 57 13.97 -11.69 1.22
N LEU A 58 14.83 -10.84 0.66
CA LEU A 58 14.71 -10.39 -0.73
C LEU A 58 14.79 -11.58 -1.68
N VAL A 59 15.74 -12.49 -1.51
CA VAL A 59 15.86 -13.70 -2.36
C VAL A 59 14.61 -14.56 -2.29
N LEU A 60 14.09 -14.83 -1.08
CA LEU A 60 12.87 -15.63 -0.89
C LEU A 60 11.63 -14.99 -1.51
N ASN A 61 11.55 -13.65 -1.50
CA ASN A 61 10.49 -12.91 -2.16
C ASN A 61 10.71 -12.75 -3.67
N SER A 62 11.95 -12.93 -4.16
CA SER A 62 12.34 -12.73 -5.56
C SER A 62 12.39 -14.00 -6.37
N THR A 63 12.27 -15.18 -5.75
CA THR A 63 12.03 -16.44 -6.47
C THR A 63 10.57 -16.48 -6.92
N PRO A 64 10.24 -16.19 -8.20
CA PRO A 64 8.99 -16.70 -8.76
C PRO A 64 9.09 -18.22 -8.65
N SER A 65 8.06 -18.85 -8.08
CA SER A 65 7.92 -20.30 -7.96
C SER A 65 8.12 -20.95 -9.34
N THR A 66 9.37 -21.29 -9.63
CA THR A 66 9.83 -21.99 -10.83
C THR A 66 10.53 -23.26 -10.39
N GLU A 67 9.95 -23.94 -9.42
CA GLU A 67 10.14 -25.37 -9.29
C GLU A 67 8.93 -26.01 -9.95
N ALA A 68 9.19 -26.66 -11.07
CA ALA A 68 8.23 -27.47 -11.79
C ALA A 68 7.71 -28.55 -10.83
N ASP A 69 6.54 -28.30 -10.25
CA ASP A 69 5.81 -29.29 -9.46
C ASP A 69 5.24 -30.34 -10.43
N PRO A 70 5.73 -31.59 -10.43
CA PRO A 70 5.23 -32.64 -11.31
C PRO A 70 3.79 -33.06 -10.97
N LEU A 71 3.18 -32.46 -9.93
CA LEU A 71 1.78 -32.65 -9.55
C LEU A 71 0.83 -31.58 -10.09
N LEU A 72 1.33 -30.55 -10.80
CA LEU A 72 0.48 -29.57 -11.49
C LEU A 72 0.01 -30.03 -12.89
N SER A 73 0.29 -31.28 -13.30
CA SER A 73 -0.38 -31.88 -14.44
C SER A 73 -1.77 -32.38 -14.04
N GLY A 74 -2.75 -31.47 -14.04
CA GLY A 74 -4.17 -31.87 -14.01
C GLY A 74 -5.02 -31.13 -13.00
N SER A 75 -5.26 -29.84 -13.22
CA SER A 75 -6.53 -29.24 -12.81
C SER A 75 -6.75 -27.96 -13.62
N ASP A 76 -7.10 -28.12 -14.89
CA ASP A 76 -7.75 -27.08 -15.70
C ASP A 76 -9.19 -26.87 -15.21
N SER A 77 -9.33 -26.61 -13.92
CA SER A 77 -10.61 -26.25 -13.34
C SER A 77 -10.93 -24.81 -13.76
N PRO A 78 -12.11 -24.54 -14.35
CA PRO A 78 -12.54 -23.19 -14.72
C PRO A 78 -12.54 -22.21 -13.54
N ALA A 79 -12.49 -22.69 -12.29
CA ALA A 79 -12.33 -21.84 -11.11
C ALA A 79 -10.90 -21.29 -10.97
N LEU A 80 -9.90 -22.07 -11.36
CA LEU A 80 -8.48 -21.75 -11.22
C LEU A 80 -8.04 -20.75 -12.31
N GLU A 81 -8.58 -20.89 -13.51
CA GLU A 81 -8.47 -19.91 -14.60
C GLU A 81 -9.08 -18.55 -14.22
N ARG A 82 -10.30 -18.55 -13.66
CA ARG A 82 -10.96 -17.32 -13.17
C ARG A 82 -10.16 -16.64 -12.07
N PHE A 83 -9.57 -17.42 -11.16
CA PHE A 83 -8.73 -16.88 -10.11
C PHE A 83 -7.44 -16.25 -10.66
N ARG A 84 -6.80 -16.88 -11.66
CA ARG A 84 -5.61 -16.32 -12.33
C ARG A 84 -5.93 -15.01 -13.05
N LEU A 85 -7.05 -14.93 -13.76
CA LEU A 85 -7.50 -13.72 -14.44
C LEU A 85 -7.79 -12.58 -13.45
N ALA A 86 -8.58 -12.83 -12.40
CA ALA A 86 -8.89 -11.82 -11.40
C ALA A 86 -7.65 -11.29 -10.68
N ARG A 87 -6.64 -12.15 -10.47
CA ARG A 87 -5.35 -11.73 -9.91
C ARG A 87 -4.56 -10.86 -10.89
N ALA A 88 -4.52 -11.23 -12.17
CA ALA A 88 -3.83 -10.45 -13.19
C ALA A 88 -4.46 -9.05 -13.36
N GLU A 89 -5.79 -8.96 -13.39
CA GLU A 89 -6.52 -7.69 -13.43
C GLU A 89 -6.21 -6.81 -12.22
N ARG A 90 -6.13 -7.40 -11.02
CA ARG A 90 -5.77 -6.66 -9.81
C ARG A 90 -4.33 -6.14 -9.85
N GLU A 91 -3.39 -6.96 -10.32
CA GLU A 91 -1.98 -6.56 -10.47
C GLU A 91 -1.83 -5.46 -11.54
N GLU A 92 -2.63 -5.47 -12.60
CA GLU A 92 -2.68 -4.41 -13.61
C GLU A 92 -3.22 -3.08 -13.04
N LEU A 93 -4.28 -3.12 -12.22
CA LEU A 93 -4.80 -1.94 -11.52
C LEU A 93 -3.77 -1.36 -10.54
N GLU A 94 -3.08 -2.21 -9.77
CA GLU A 94 -2.03 -1.77 -8.84
C GLU A 94 -0.84 -1.12 -9.60
N LEU A 95 -0.48 -1.64 -10.78
CA LEU A 95 0.52 -1.03 -11.64
C LEU A 95 0.05 0.32 -12.23
N ALA A 96 -1.24 0.46 -12.57
CA ALA A 96 -1.80 1.71 -13.06
C ALA A 96 -1.84 2.81 -11.98
N VAL A 97 -2.15 2.45 -10.72
CA VAL A 97 -2.02 3.35 -9.56
C VAL A 97 -0.58 3.79 -9.37
N ARG A 98 0.40 2.87 -9.43
CA ARG A 98 1.83 3.21 -9.31
C ARG A 98 2.35 4.08 -10.44
N ARG A 99 1.72 4.04 -11.61
CA ARG A 99 2.02 4.89 -12.77
C ARG A 99 1.32 6.25 -12.70
N GLU A 100 0.64 6.56 -11.59
CA GLU A 100 -0.13 7.81 -11.40
C GLU A 100 -1.24 8.01 -12.44
N HIS A 101 -1.66 6.94 -13.12
CA HIS A 101 -2.75 7.01 -14.10
C HIS A 101 -4.13 6.91 -13.44
N LEU A 102 -4.18 6.49 -12.18
CA LEU A 102 -5.38 6.40 -11.37
C LEU A 102 -5.13 7.16 -10.06
N ILE A 103 -6.06 8.05 -9.71
CA ILE A 103 -6.06 8.75 -8.44
C ILE A 103 -6.99 7.97 -7.51
N ASP A 104 -6.52 7.72 -6.28
CA ASP A 104 -7.36 7.14 -5.25
C ASP A 104 -8.51 8.11 -4.94
N VAL A 105 -9.75 7.61 -5.03
CA VAL A 105 -10.95 8.45 -4.88
C VAL A 105 -11.04 9.01 -3.48
N ASP A 106 -10.67 8.24 -2.46
CA ASP A 106 -10.75 8.69 -1.06
C ASP A 106 -9.68 9.75 -0.78
N GLU A 107 -8.47 9.58 -1.33
CA GLU A 107 -7.40 10.59 -1.26
C GLU A 107 -7.81 11.89 -1.98
N PHE A 108 -8.37 11.78 -3.19
CA PHE A 108 -8.87 12.93 -3.94
C PHE A 108 -9.97 13.67 -3.18
N LEU A 109 -10.94 12.94 -2.63
CA LEU A 109 -12.04 13.53 -1.87
C LEU A 109 -11.53 14.22 -0.60
N ALA A 110 -10.56 13.62 0.11
CA ALA A 110 -9.95 14.23 1.28
C ALA A 110 -9.21 15.54 0.93
N TRP A 111 -8.43 15.54 -0.15
CA TRP A 111 -7.77 16.75 -0.65
C TRP A 111 -8.78 17.81 -1.09
N TRP A 112 -9.80 17.42 -1.85
CA TRP A 112 -10.86 18.32 -2.32
C TRP A 112 -11.61 18.98 -1.16
N ASP A 113 -11.97 18.21 -0.14
CA ASP A 113 -12.65 18.75 1.04
C ASP A 113 -11.76 19.76 1.78
N ALA A 114 -10.48 19.43 1.97
CA ALA A 114 -9.53 20.26 2.70
C ALA A 114 -9.23 21.59 1.97
N GLU A 115 -8.88 21.51 0.68
CA GLU A 115 -8.35 22.63 -0.08
C GLU A 115 -9.43 23.44 -0.79
N VAL A 116 -10.57 22.83 -1.12
CA VAL A 116 -11.61 23.47 -1.92
C VAL A 116 -12.89 23.68 -1.11
N ALA A 117 -13.48 22.62 -0.57
CA ALA A 117 -14.81 22.71 0.05
C ALA A 117 -14.81 23.55 1.34
N ILE A 118 -13.83 23.34 2.23
CA ILE A 118 -13.76 24.06 3.50
C ILE A 118 -13.57 25.59 3.31
N PRO A 119 -12.62 26.08 2.50
CA PRO A 119 -12.48 27.52 2.25
C PRO A 119 -13.75 28.17 1.68
N ILE A 120 -14.43 27.48 0.76
CA ILE A 120 -15.70 27.95 0.20
C ILE A 120 -16.77 28.07 1.30
N ARG A 121 -16.95 27.04 2.14
CA ARG A 121 -17.91 27.09 3.27
C ARG A 121 -17.61 28.25 4.21
N LYS A 122 -16.35 28.45 4.60
CA LYS A 122 -15.92 29.59 5.43
C LYS A 122 -16.19 30.94 4.75
N GLY A 123 -16.01 31.02 3.44
CA GLY A 123 -16.34 32.20 2.63
C GLY A 123 -17.85 32.50 2.65
N LEU A 124 -18.67 31.48 2.46
CA LEU A 124 -20.14 31.58 2.51
C LEU A 124 -20.64 32.00 3.89
N GLU A 125 -20.08 31.45 4.97
CA GLU A 125 -20.42 31.87 6.34
C GLU A 125 -20.11 33.36 6.57
N LYS A 126 -18.93 33.83 6.11
CA LYS A 126 -18.57 35.25 6.20
C LYS A 126 -19.52 36.13 5.39
N LEU A 127 -19.87 35.68 4.18
CA LEU A 127 -20.82 36.37 3.30
C LEU A 127 -22.20 36.47 3.96
N GLN A 128 -22.68 35.38 4.55
CA GLN A 128 -23.95 35.32 5.27
C GLN A 128 -23.97 36.29 6.45
N LYS A 129 -22.90 36.30 7.25
CA LYS A 129 -22.78 37.22 8.40
C LYS A 129 -22.81 38.68 7.99
N LYS A 130 -22.22 39.02 6.84
CA LYS A 130 -22.10 40.42 6.38
C LYS A 130 -23.31 40.91 5.59
N HIS A 131 -23.96 40.04 4.82
CA HIS A 131 -24.97 40.42 3.82
C HIS A 131 -26.31 39.67 3.96
N GLY A 132 -26.43 38.78 4.96
CA GLY A 132 -27.62 37.96 5.18
C GLY A 132 -27.71 36.74 4.26
N SER A 133 -28.77 35.94 4.43
CA SER A 133 -28.97 34.67 3.71
C SER A 133 -29.11 34.84 2.20
N LYS A 134 -29.71 35.95 1.72
CA LYS A 134 -29.91 36.21 0.29
C LYS A 134 -28.61 36.19 -0.53
N ALA A 135 -27.50 36.61 0.06
CA ALA A 135 -26.20 36.58 -0.61
C ALA A 135 -25.68 35.15 -0.81
N VAL A 136 -25.94 34.25 0.15
CA VAL A 136 -25.60 32.82 0.05
C VAL A 136 -26.48 32.13 -0.99
N ASP A 137 -27.76 32.51 -1.07
CA ASP A 137 -28.71 31.95 -2.05
C ASP A 137 -28.26 32.23 -3.49
N LEU A 138 -27.73 33.44 -3.76
CA LEU A 138 -27.18 33.80 -5.07
C LEU A 138 -25.97 32.94 -5.46
N VAL A 139 -25.04 32.72 -4.53
CA VAL A 139 -23.87 31.86 -4.80
C VAL A 139 -24.31 30.41 -5.01
N SER A 140 -25.25 29.93 -4.19
CA SER A 140 -25.80 28.58 -4.33
C SER A 140 -26.52 28.38 -5.66
N ALA A 141 -27.25 29.40 -6.14
CA ALA A 141 -27.88 29.38 -7.46
C ALA A 141 -26.83 29.32 -8.59
N ALA A 142 -25.73 30.08 -8.48
CA ALA A 142 -24.64 30.04 -9.45
C ALA A 142 -23.94 28.67 -9.52
N VAL A 143 -23.74 28.01 -8.37
CA VAL A 143 -23.19 26.65 -8.31
C VAL A 143 -24.14 25.66 -9.02
N ARG A 144 -25.44 25.69 -8.74
CA ARG A 144 -26.44 24.84 -9.42
C ARG A 144 -26.48 25.07 -10.94
N GLN A 145 -26.35 26.32 -11.38
CA GLN A 145 -26.28 26.64 -12.81
C GLN A 145 -25.02 26.02 -13.45
N SER A 146 -23.91 26.02 -12.73
CA SER A 146 -22.66 25.41 -13.18
C SER A 146 -22.77 23.88 -13.26
N GLU A 147 -23.44 23.23 -12.32
CA GLU A 147 -23.75 21.79 -12.38
C GLU A 147 -24.49 21.43 -13.67
N ALA A 148 -25.50 22.21 -14.07
CA ALA A 148 -26.24 21.98 -15.31
C ALA A 148 -25.37 22.10 -16.58
N VAL A 149 -24.29 22.90 -16.54
CA VAL A 149 -23.31 23.00 -17.64
C VAL A 149 -22.38 21.79 -17.66
N VAL A 150 -21.89 21.38 -16.49
CA VAL A 150 -21.00 20.21 -16.35
C VAL A 150 -21.74 18.94 -16.75
N SER A 151 -22.95 18.72 -16.26
CA SER A 151 -23.76 17.53 -16.61
C SER A 151 -23.96 17.40 -18.12
N ARG A 152 -24.23 18.50 -18.83
CA ARG A 152 -24.34 18.52 -20.30
C ARG A 152 -23.03 18.15 -21.00
N ARG A 153 -21.89 18.56 -20.46
CA ARG A 153 -20.58 18.30 -21.05
C ARG A 153 -20.15 16.83 -20.93
N PHE A 154 -20.55 16.15 -19.86
CA PHE A 154 -20.14 14.78 -19.58
C PHE A 154 -21.18 13.71 -19.94
N HIS A 155 -22.48 14.06 -20.02
CA HIS A 155 -23.55 13.14 -20.45
C HIS A 155 -23.99 13.35 -21.91
N GLY A 156 -23.35 14.27 -22.63
CA GLY A 156 -23.64 14.58 -24.04
C GLY A 156 -22.82 13.77 -25.06
N LYS A 157 -22.37 12.56 -24.71
CA LYS A 157 -21.74 11.60 -25.63
C LYS A 157 -22.50 10.29 -25.61
#